data_AF-A0A182P3W3-F1
#
_entry.id   AF-A0A182P3W3-F1
#
_cell.length_a   1.000
_cell.length_b   1.000
_cell.length_c   1.000
_cell.angle_alpha   90.00
_cell.angle_beta   90.00
_cell.angle_gamma   90.00
#
_symmetry.space_group_name_H-M   'P 1'
#
loop_
_entity.id
_entity.type
_entity.pdbx_description
1 polymer ?
#
loop_
_entity_poly.entity_id
_entity_poly.type
_entity_poly.pdbx_seq_one_letter_code
_entity_poly.pdbx_strand_id
1 'polypeptide(L)'
;MATAVRSAAGSSTLKQLLSELKAVRSSEGSGAYALASKYITDQYRRFETTEQQHCRAKEELQFTAQTYRCYLESLRKLKDLNENYRGKGERSIRETADMVGFKLPHDPK
;
A
#
# COMPACT_ATOMS: atom_id res chain seq x y z
N MET A 1 -2.05 -24.41 -31.10
CA MET A 1 -2.80 -23.63 -30.10
C MET A 1 -1.98 -23.63 -28.81
N ALA A 2 -1.03 -22.72 -28.67
CA ALA A 2 -0.16 -22.64 -27.49
C ALA A 2 -0.86 -21.83 -26.40
N THR A 3 -1.39 -22.50 -25.39
CA THR A 3 -1.81 -21.87 -24.13
C THR A 3 -0.56 -21.41 -23.39
N ALA A 4 -0.26 -20.11 -23.48
CA ALA A 4 0.77 -19.47 -22.69
C ALA A 4 0.44 -19.61 -21.20
N VAL A 5 1.28 -20.35 -20.47
CA VAL A 5 1.27 -20.40 -19.01
C VAL A 5 1.63 -19.00 -18.51
N ARG A 6 0.61 -18.21 -18.14
CA ARG A 6 0.79 -16.89 -17.53
C ARG A 6 1.50 -17.08 -16.19
N SER A 7 2.68 -16.48 -16.06
CA SER A 7 3.47 -16.49 -14.81
C SER A 7 2.67 -15.85 -13.67
N ALA A 8 2.26 -16.66 -12.69
CA ALA A 8 1.36 -16.25 -11.61
C ALA A 8 1.95 -15.15 -10.70
N ALA A 9 3.27 -15.19 -10.43
CA ALA A 9 3.94 -14.27 -9.50
C ALA A 9 4.04 -12.81 -10.01
N GLY A 10 4.21 -12.62 -11.32
CA GLY A 10 4.17 -11.28 -11.92
C GLY A 10 2.78 -10.66 -11.88
N SER A 11 1.74 -11.49 -11.97
CA SER A 11 0.35 -11.01 -11.98
C SER A 11 -0.17 -10.64 -10.59
N SER A 12 0.28 -11.32 -9.53
CA SER A 12 -0.17 -11.05 -8.15
C SER A 12 0.43 -9.77 -7.59
N THR A 13 1.73 -9.54 -7.83
CA THR A 13 2.43 -8.30 -7.43
C THR A 13 1.84 -7.06 -8.11
N LEU A 14 1.53 -7.14 -9.40
CA LEU A 14 0.86 -6.07 -10.13
C LEU A 14 -0.54 -5.77 -9.56
N LYS A 15 -1.35 -6.80 -9.27
CA LYS A 15 -2.68 -6.62 -8.69
C LYS A 15 -2.62 -5.92 -7.33
N GLN A 16 -1.68 -6.33 -6.48
CA GLN A 16 -1.49 -5.74 -5.16
C GLN A 16 -1.00 -4.28 -5.24
N LEU A 17 -0.08 -3.98 -6.15
CA LEU A 17 0.37 -2.60 -6.37
C LEU A 17 -0.81 -1.71 -6.83
N LEU A 18 -1.63 -2.19 -7.76
CA LEU A 18 -2.80 -1.45 -8.23
C LEU A 18 -3.86 -1.28 -7.13
N SER A 19 -4.05 -2.26 -6.24
CA SER A 19 -4.95 -2.11 -5.11
C SER A 19 -4.46 -1.07 -4.10
N GLU A 20 -3.16 -1.02 -3.82
CA GLU A 20 -2.58 0.01 -2.94
C GLU A 20 -2.66 1.41 -3.58
N LEU A 21 -2.39 1.53 -4.87
CA LEU A 21 -2.59 2.79 -5.61
C LEU A 21 -4.05 3.26 -5.55
N LYS A 22 -5.00 2.32 -5.61
CA LYS A 22 -6.43 2.64 -5.46
C LYS A 22 -6.79 3.06 -4.03
N ALA A 23 -6.15 2.47 -3.02
CA ALA A 23 -6.39 2.81 -1.62
C ALA A 23 -5.85 4.19 -1.25
N VAL A 24 -4.73 4.62 -1.86
CA VAL A 24 -4.09 5.92 -1.60
C VAL A 24 -4.70 7.06 -2.41
N ARG A 25 -5.45 6.77 -3.48
CA ARG A 25 -6.13 7.76 -4.33
C ARG A 25 -6.97 8.74 -3.49
N SER A 26 -6.60 10.03 -3.56
CA SER A 26 -7.50 11.14 -3.21
C SER A 26 -8.43 11.47 -4.37
N SER A 27 -9.58 12.11 -4.11
CA SER A 27 -10.58 12.42 -5.15
C SER A 27 -10.03 13.33 -6.26
N GLU A 28 -9.09 14.22 -5.92
CA GLU A 28 -8.40 15.11 -6.87
C GLU A 28 -7.35 14.40 -7.75
N GLY A 29 -6.90 13.21 -7.36
CA GLY A 29 -5.81 12.48 -8.02
C GLY A 29 -6.23 11.49 -9.11
N SER A 30 -7.49 11.52 -9.56
CA SER A 30 -8.05 10.48 -10.45
C SER A 30 -7.31 10.39 -11.80
N GLY A 31 -6.87 11.52 -12.37
CA GLY A 31 -6.10 11.54 -13.61
C GLY A 31 -4.70 10.95 -13.45
N ALA A 32 -4.02 11.27 -12.34
CA ALA A 32 -2.69 10.73 -12.03
C ALA A 32 -2.73 9.21 -11.81
N TYR A 33 -3.78 8.71 -11.15
CA TYR A 33 -3.99 7.26 -10.99
C TYR A 33 -4.18 6.55 -12.34
N ALA A 34 -4.98 7.11 -13.25
CA ALA A 34 -5.22 6.53 -14.57
C ALA A 34 -3.92 6.47 -15.40
N LEU A 35 -3.10 7.52 -15.36
CA LEU A 35 -1.82 7.55 -16.06
C LEU A 35 -0.81 6.54 -15.46
N ALA A 36 -0.68 6.52 -14.14
CA ALA A 36 0.24 5.61 -13.44
C ALA A 36 -0.14 4.14 -13.66
N SER A 37 -1.42 3.80 -13.50
CA SER A 37 -1.92 2.43 -13.72
C SER A 37 -1.68 1.95 -15.15
N LYS A 38 -1.95 2.80 -16.15
CA LYS A 38 -1.66 2.49 -17.56
C LYS A 38 -0.17 2.25 -17.79
N TYR A 39 0.68 3.15 -17.30
CA TYR A 39 2.14 3.02 -17.41
C TYR A 39 2.65 1.71 -16.81
N ILE A 40 2.22 1.37 -15.59
CA ILE A 40 2.61 0.13 -14.90
C ILE A 40 2.18 -1.10 -15.71
N THR A 41 0.94 -1.12 -16.21
CA THR A 41 0.46 -2.24 -17.04
C THR A 41 1.23 -2.38 -18.35
N ASP A 42 1.61 -1.26 -18.98
CA ASP A 42 2.40 -1.27 -20.21
C ASP A 42 3.83 -1.78 -19.96
N GLN A 43 4.46 -1.37 -18.85
CA GLN A 43 5.79 -1.89 -18.47
C GLN A 43 5.74 -3.40 -18.22
N TYR A 44 4.77 -3.89 -17.44
CA TYR A 44 4.63 -5.32 -17.18
C TYR A 44 4.41 -6.14 -18.45
N ARG A 45 3.66 -5.61 -19.43
CA ARG A 45 3.48 -6.26 -20.73
C ARG A 45 4.76 -6.30 -21.55
N ARG A 46 5.54 -5.21 -21.57
CA ARG A 46 6.82 -5.14 -22.31
C ARG A 46 7.84 -6.16 -21.82
N PHE A 47 7.89 -6.42 -20.52
CA PHE A 47 8.82 -7.38 -19.92
C PHE A 47 8.24 -8.82 -19.82
N GLU A 48 7.01 -9.06 -20.29
CA GLU A 48 6.38 -10.40 -20.31
C GLU A 48 6.85 -11.25 -21.51
N THR A 49 7.12 -10.63 -22.66
CA THR A 49 7.37 -11.31 -23.94
C THR A 49 8.85 -11.53 -24.29
N THR A 50 9.78 -11.08 -23.46
CA THR A 50 11.21 -11.15 -23.78
C THR A 50 11.77 -12.54 -23.45
N GLU A 51 11.75 -13.45 -24.42
CA GLU A 51 12.12 -14.87 -24.29
C GLU A 51 13.63 -15.17 -24.40
N GLN A 52 14.49 -14.36 -23.78
CA GLN A 52 15.89 -14.75 -23.59
C GLN A 52 16.12 -15.05 -22.11
N GLN A 53 16.48 -16.32 -21.83
CA GLN A 53 16.75 -16.94 -20.52
C GLN A 53 16.82 -15.95 -19.34
N HIS A 54 15.73 -15.84 -18.59
CA HIS A 54 15.63 -15.04 -17.35
C HIS A 54 16.22 -13.61 -17.46
N CYS A 55 15.59 -12.74 -18.24
CA CYS A 55 15.93 -11.31 -18.21
C CYS A 55 15.89 -10.77 -16.77
N ARG A 56 17.06 -10.48 -16.22
CA ARG A 56 17.28 -9.71 -14.97
C ARG A 56 16.35 -8.49 -14.87
N ALA A 57 16.04 -7.85 -15.99
CA ALA A 57 15.08 -6.75 -16.07
C ALA A 57 13.67 -7.09 -15.54
N LYS A 58 13.18 -8.33 -15.70
CA LYS A 58 11.89 -8.78 -15.16
C LYS A 58 11.94 -8.91 -13.64
N GLU A 59 13.05 -9.42 -13.10
CA GLU A 59 13.27 -9.51 -11.66
C GLU A 59 13.44 -8.12 -11.05
N GLU A 60 14.19 -7.23 -11.71
CA GLU A 60 14.33 -5.82 -11.34
C GLU A 60 12.97 -5.10 -11.35
N LEU A 61 12.12 -5.35 -12.35
CA LEU A 61 10.76 -4.81 -12.40
C LEU A 61 9.92 -5.31 -11.22
N GLN A 62 9.97 -6.62 -10.91
CA GLN A 62 9.26 -7.19 -9.77
C GLN A 62 9.75 -6.60 -8.45
N PHE A 63 11.06 -6.48 -8.26
CA PHE A 63 11.65 -5.87 -7.07
C PHE A 63 11.26 -4.40 -6.92
N THR A 64 11.28 -3.65 -8.03
CA THR A 64 10.86 -2.26 -8.10
C THR A 64 9.38 -2.13 -7.72
N ALA A 65 8.51 -2.98 -8.27
CA ALA A 65 7.09 -3.00 -7.93
C ALA A 65 6.84 -3.36 -6.45
N GLN A 66 7.59 -4.31 -5.89
CA GLN A 66 7.50 -4.64 -4.46
C GLN A 66 7.93 -3.47 -3.58
N THR A 67 8.99 -2.76 -3.96
CA THR A 67 9.48 -1.56 -3.27
C THR A 67 8.40 -0.48 -3.25
N TYR A 68 7.80 -0.17 -4.40
CA TYR A 68 6.72 0.80 -4.47
C TYR A 68 5.46 0.36 -3.72
N ARG A 69 5.13 -0.93 -3.74
CA ARG A 69 4.03 -1.48 -2.93
C ARG A 69 4.27 -1.23 -1.45
N CYS A 70 5.46 -1.57 -0.95
CA CYS A 70 5.86 -1.35 0.44
C CYS A 70 5.79 0.13 0.83
N TYR A 71 6.23 1.01 -0.07
CA TYR A 71 6.16 2.45 0.12
C TYR A 71 4.71 2.97 0.23
N LEU A 72 3.81 2.53 -0.66
CA LEU A 72 2.41 2.94 -0.60
C LEU A 72 1.70 2.41 0.65
N GLU A 73 2.01 1.17 1.03
CA GLU A 73 1.48 0.56 2.25
C GLU A 73 1.94 1.32 3.50
N SER A 74 3.22 1.70 3.57
CA SER A 74 3.78 2.46 4.69
C SER A 74 3.19 3.86 4.77
N LEU A 75 2.91 4.52 3.64
CA LEU A 75 2.20 5.80 3.61
C LEU A 75 0.78 5.68 4.18
N ARG A 76 0.05 4.61 3.86
CA ARG A 76 -1.28 4.36 4.43
C ARG A 76 -1.21 4.20 5.94
N LYS A 77 -0.31 3.34 6.42
CA LYS A 77 -0.07 3.13 7.86
C LYS A 77 0.37 4.42 8.57
N LEU A 78 1.20 5.22 7.91
CA LEU A 78 1.64 6.51 8.44
C LEU A 78 0.46 7.47 8.57
N LYS A 79 -0.48 7.48 7.62
CA LYS A 79 -1.71 8.28 7.74
C LYS A 79 -2.57 7.81 8.91
N ASP A 80 -2.79 6.51 9.05
CA ASP A 80 -3.56 5.93 10.17
C ASP A 80 -2.88 6.26 11.51
N LEU A 81 -1.55 6.17 11.57
CA LEU A 81 -0.78 6.54 12.76
C LEU A 81 -0.91 8.04 13.05
N ASN A 82 -0.86 8.88 12.01
CA ASN A 82 -1.05 10.31 12.15
C ASN A 82 -2.43 10.63 12.72
N GLU A 83 -3.50 10.02 12.20
CA GLU A 83 -4.86 10.24 12.71
C GLU A 83 -5.00 9.78 14.17
N ASN A 84 -4.32 8.71 14.56
CA ASN A 84 -4.40 8.17 15.91
C ASN A 84 -3.57 8.95 16.94
N TYR A 85 -2.43 9.51 16.54
CA TYR A 85 -1.43 10.06 17.47
C TYR A 85 -1.10 11.53 17.25
N ARG A 86 -1.28 12.08 16.04
CA ARG A 86 -1.00 13.50 15.77
C ARG A 86 -2.18 14.36 16.21
N GLY A 87 -1.91 15.30 17.10
CA GLY A 87 -2.87 16.31 17.52
C GLY A 87 -3.73 15.98 18.75
N LYS A 88 -3.58 14.78 19.35
CA LYS A 88 -4.31 14.45 20.60
C LYS A 88 -3.74 15.09 21.87
N GLY A 89 -2.66 15.88 21.77
CA GLY A 89 -2.02 16.51 22.93
C GLY A 89 -1.62 15.49 24.00
N GLU A 90 -1.43 15.96 25.23
CA GLU A 90 -1.41 15.07 26.39
C GLU A 90 -2.85 14.55 26.62
N ARG A 91 -3.01 13.22 26.70
CA ARG A 91 -4.31 12.61 26.99
C ARG A 91 -4.81 13.10 28.35
N SER A 92 -6.12 13.27 28.49
CA SER A 92 -6.70 13.74 29.76
C SER A 92 -6.42 12.74 30.89
N ILE A 93 -6.36 13.24 32.13
CA ILE A 93 -6.21 12.42 33.35
C ILE A 93 -7.29 11.33 33.41
N ARG A 94 -8.51 11.65 32.96
CA ARG A 94 -9.64 10.71 32.91
C ARG A 94 -9.42 9.59 31.89
N GLU A 95 -9.04 9.95 30.66
CA GLU A 95 -8.74 8.97 29.59
C GLU A 95 -7.56 8.06 29.96
N THR A 96 -6.57 8.62 30.66
CA THR A 96 -5.41 7.86 31.13
C THR A 96 -5.81 6.89 32.24
N ALA A 97 -6.62 7.34 33.21
CA ALA A 97 -7.12 6.49 34.29
C ALA A 97 -7.99 5.34 33.76
N ASP A 98 -8.90 5.62 32.82
CA ASP A 98 -9.75 4.60 32.20
C ASP A 98 -8.92 3.55 31.42
N MET A 99 -7.83 3.97 30.76
CA MET A 99 -6.94 3.08 30.01
C MET A 99 -6.19 2.08 30.90
N VAL A 100 -5.84 2.49 32.12
CA VAL A 100 -5.13 1.64 33.10
C VAL A 100 -6.09 0.96 34.08
N GLY A 101 -7.41 1.21 33.97
CA GLY A 101 -8.43 0.61 34.83
C GLY A 101 -8.58 1.28 36.20
N PHE A 102 -8.12 2.52 36.36
CA PHE A 102 -8.36 3.31 37.57
C PHE A 102 -9.62 4.16 37.43
N LYS A 103 -10.45 4.19 38.48
CA LYS A 103 -11.55 5.16 38.59
C LYS A 103 -11.05 6.46 39.20
N LEU A 104 -11.58 7.60 38.75
CA LEU A 104 -11.26 8.89 39.39
C LEU A 104 -11.96 8.99 40.76
N PRO A 105 -11.38 9.72 41.73
CA PRO A 105 -11.98 9.89 43.07
C PRO A 105 -13.38 10.54 43.09
N HIS A 106 -13.85 11.09 41.97
CA HIS A 106 -15.16 11.71 41.80
C HIS A 106 -16.20 10.83 41.09
N ASP A 107 -15.83 9.64 40.59
CA ASP A 107 -16.80 8.74 39.97
C ASP A 107 -17.55 7.92 41.03
N PRO A 108 -18.87 7.69 40.87
CA PRO A 108 -19.65 6.89 41.80
C PRO A 108 -19.09 5.46 41.87
N LYS A 109 -19.01 4.91 43.09
CA LYS A 109 -18.44 3.60 43.39
C LYS A 109 -19.10 2.49 42.57
#